data_AF-A0A9D8BVX4-F1
#
_entry.id   AF-A0A9D8BVX4-F1
#
_cell.length_a   1.000
_cell.length_b   1.000
_cell.length_c   1.000
_cell.angle_alpha   90.00
_cell.angle_beta   90.00
_cell.angle_gamma   90.00
#
_symmetry.space_group_name_H-M   'P 1'
#
loop_
_entity.id
_entity.type
_entity.pdbx_description
1 polymer ?
#
loop_
_entity_poly.entity_id
_entity_poly.type
_entity_poly.pdbx_seq_one_letter_code
_entity_poly.pdbx_strand_id
1 'polypeptide(L)'
;FSVSDDIQEERFRERAENPLKRWKLSPMDLESRDKWVEYSKAKDAMFMHTDTRHAPWYVVNADVKERARLNCISHMLQKVPYHAVKLPEIKFGKRKKIPSDYVRPPMSSQNIVPDYF
;
A
#
# COMPACT_ATOMS: atom_id res chain seq x y z
N PHE A 1 3.23 -12.84 -4.66
CA PHE A 1 4.46 -12.15 -5.12
C PHE A 1 5.62 -13.10 -4.95
N SER A 2 6.34 -13.41 -6.03
CA SER A 2 7.51 -14.29 -5.99
C SER A 2 8.76 -13.43 -6.15
N VAL A 3 9.69 -13.55 -5.21
CA VAL A 3 11.01 -12.89 -5.25
C VAL A 3 12.04 -14.00 -5.47
N SER A 4 13.11 -13.75 -6.20
CA SER A 4 14.26 -14.67 -6.26
C SER A 4 15.01 -14.71 -4.94
N ASP A 5 15.71 -15.81 -4.66
CA ASP A 5 16.53 -15.97 -3.44
C ASP A 5 17.55 -14.83 -3.27
N ASP A 6 18.31 -14.52 -4.33
CA ASP A 6 19.32 -13.45 -4.34
C ASP A 6 18.76 -12.09 -3.91
N ILE A 7 17.63 -11.69 -4.52
CA ILE A 7 16.96 -10.42 -4.20
C ILE A 7 16.32 -10.46 -2.80
N GLN A 8 15.89 -11.63 -2.31
CA GLN A 8 15.40 -11.74 -0.95
C GLN A 8 16.52 -11.49 0.06
N GLU A 9 17.68 -12.12 -0.13
CA GLU A 9 18.86 -11.96 0.71
C GLU A 9 19.41 -10.53 0.68
N GLU A 10 19.50 -9.91 -0.50
CA GLU A 10 19.89 -8.49 -0.64
C GLU A 10 18.99 -7.59 0.20
N ARG A 11 17.67 -7.81 0.15
CA ARG A 11 16.69 -7.03 0.93
C ARG A 11 16.80 -7.27 2.43
N PHE A 12 17.18 -8.48 2.86
CA PHE A 12 17.41 -8.75 4.28
C PHE A 12 18.61 -7.96 4.79
N ARG A 13 19.72 -7.95 4.05
CA ARG A 13 20.91 -7.14 4.38
C ARG A 13 20.61 -5.66 4.41
N GLU A 14 19.94 -5.14 3.38
CA GLU A 14 19.54 -3.73 3.30
C GLU A 14 18.70 -3.30 4.52
N ARG A 15 17.79 -4.16 4.99
CA ARG A 15 16.97 -3.89 6.17
C ARG A 15 17.78 -3.94 7.48
N ALA A 16 18.78 -4.80 7.57
CA ALA A 16 19.62 -4.94 8.76
C ALA A 16 20.52 -3.70 8.94
N GLU A 17 21.03 -3.17 7.83
CA GLU A 17 21.93 -2.01 7.79
C GLU A 17 21.17 -0.67 7.91
N ASN A 18 19.91 -0.60 7.47
CA ASN A 18 19.12 0.63 7.48
C ASN A 18 18.29 0.82 8.77
N PRO A 19 18.60 1.82 9.63
CA PRO A 19 17.86 2.05 10.88
C PRO A 19 16.35 2.30 10.70
N LEU A 20 15.95 2.90 9.58
CA LEU A 20 14.53 3.21 9.29
C LEU A 20 13.73 1.97 8.87
N LYS A 21 14.41 0.89 8.46
CA LYS A 21 13.77 -0.35 7.97
C LYS A 21 13.96 -1.53 8.92
N ARG A 22 14.86 -1.43 9.89
CA ARG A 22 15.23 -2.51 10.81
C ARG A 22 14.06 -3.11 11.58
N TRP A 23 13.07 -2.30 11.96
CA TRP A 23 11.85 -2.77 12.64
C TRP A 23 11.02 -3.77 11.81
N LYS A 24 11.25 -3.86 10.48
CA LYS A 24 10.61 -4.83 9.58
C LYS A 24 11.33 -6.17 9.52
N LEU A 25 12.32 -6.40 10.37
CA LEU A 25 12.98 -7.68 10.58
C LEU A 25 12.55 -8.25 11.92
N SER A 26 12.04 -9.47 11.87
CA SER A 26 11.71 -10.28 13.03
C SER A 26 12.66 -11.48 13.13
N PRO A 27 12.80 -12.12 14.31
CA PRO A 27 13.55 -13.37 14.44
C PRO A 27 13.04 -14.47 13.49
N MET A 28 11.72 -14.50 13.25
CA MET A 28 11.10 -15.44 12.33
C MET A 28 11.56 -15.25 10.87
N ASP A 29 11.87 -14.01 10.46
CA ASP A 29 12.38 -13.75 9.12
C ASP A 29 13.73 -14.43 8.89
N LEU A 30 14.59 -14.49 9.93
CA LEU A 30 15.88 -15.18 9.87
C LEU A 30 15.69 -16.69 9.76
N GLU A 31 14.80 -17.28 10.57
CA GLU A 31 14.46 -18.70 10.44
C GLU A 31 13.84 -19.03 9.09
N SER A 32 13.03 -18.12 8.55
CA SER A 32 12.38 -18.31 7.25
C SER A 32 13.38 -18.34 6.09
N ARG A 33 14.52 -17.66 6.24
CA ARG A 33 15.63 -17.71 5.28
C ARG A 33 16.19 -19.11 5.17
N ASP A 34 16.49 -19.74 6.31
CA ASP A 34 17.05 -21.10 6.33
C ASP A 34 16.05 -22.14 5.79
N LYS A 35 14.75 -21.84 5.87
CA LYS A 35 13.64 -22.68 5.40
C LYS A 35 13.16 -22.35 3.98
N TRP A 36 13.98 -21.66 3.17
CA TRP A 36 13.60 -21.22 1.82
C TRP A 36 13.03 -22.36 0.94
N VAL A 37 13.68 -23.52 0.99
CA VAL A 37 13.28 -24.69 0.19
C VAL A 37 11.95 -25.27 0.68
N GLU A 38 11.75 -25.35 2.00
CA GLU A 38 10.51 -25.81 2.62
C GLU A 38 9.34 -24.89 2.28
N TYR A 39 9.54 -23.56 2.35
CA TYR A 39 8.53 -22.60 1.92
C TYR A 39 8.22 -22.70 0.43
N SER A 40 9.24 -22.93 -0.41
CA SER A 40 9.06 -23.14 -1.84
C SER A 40 8.23 -24.39 -2.13
N LYS A 41 8.55 -25.52 -1.48
CA LYS A 41 7.77 -26.77 -1.58
C LYS A 41 6.33 -26.59 -1.09
N ALA A 42 6.14 -25.89 0.02
CA ALA A 42 4.80 -25.60 0.56
C ALA A 42 3.98 -24.74 -0.40
N LYS A 43 4.58 -23.73 -1.03
CA LYS A 43 3.95 -22.89 -2.07
C LYS A 43 3.53 -23.72 -3.28
N ASP A 44 4.39 -24.61 -3.75
CA ASP A 44 4.08 -25.46 -4.91
C ASP A 44 2.95 -26.44 -4.59
N ALA A 45 2.98 -27.05 -3.40
CA ALA A 45 1.90 -27.91 -2.91
C ALA A 45 0.56 -27.15 -2.77
N MET A 46 0.60 -25.89 -2.28
CA MET A 46 -0.58 -25.03 -2.21
C MET A 46 -1.16 -24.77 -3.60
N PHE A 47 -0.34 -24.41 -4.58
CA PHE A 47 -0.82 -24.19 -5.96
C PHE A 47 -1.42 -25.46 -6.56
N MET A 48 -0.77 -26.61 -6.40
CA MET A 48 -1.26 -27.89 -6.92
C MET A 48 -2.67 -28.24 -6.44
N HIS A 49 -3.03 -27.88 -5.20
CA HIS A 49 -4.33 -28.24 -4.63
C HIS A 49 -5.39 -27.13 -4.69
N THR A 50 -4.97 -25.86 -4.79
CA THR A 50 -5.89 -24.72 -4.64
C THR A 50 -6.01 -23.85 -5.89
N ASP A 51 -5.13 -24.03 -6.89
CA ASP A 51 -5.26 -23.35 -8.17
C ASP A 51 -6.38 -24.00 -9.00
N THR A 52 -7.52 -23.32 -9.05
CA THR A 52 -8.73 -23.82 -9.72
C THR A 52 -9.23 -22.81 -10.73
N ARG A 53 -9.98 -23.27 -11.74
CA ARG A 53 -10.51 -22.39 -12.80
C ARG A 53 -11.40 -21.26 -12.27
N HIS A 54 -12.12 -21.48 -11.17
CA HIS A 54 -13.01 -20.49 -10.57
C HIS A 54 -12.29 -19.56 -9.58
N ALA A 55 -11.15 -19.99 -9.03
CA ALA A 55 -10.30 -19.21 -8.14
C ALA A 55 -8.81 -19.41 -8.52
N PRO A 56 -8.37 -18.83 -9.65
CA PRO A 56 -7.01 -19.04 -10.15
C PRO A 56 -5.98 -18.24 -9.33
N TRP A 57 -4.82 -18.84 -9.12
CA TRP A 57 -3.65 -18.16 -8.56
C TRP A 57 -2.83 -17.48 -9.67
N TYR A 58 -2.39 -16.24 -9.41
CA TYR A 58 -1.49 -15.51 -10.31
C TYR A 58 -0.17 -15.19 -9.62
N VAL A 59 0.94 -15.63 -10.24
CA VAL A 59 2.28 -15.37 -9.74
C VAL A 59 2.80 -14.04 -10.29
N VAL A 60 3.03 -13.08 -9.40
CA VAL A 60 3.62 -11.77 -9.76
C VAL A 60 5.11 -11.78 -9.42
N ASN A 61 5.97 -11.61 -10.41
CA ASN A 61 7.41 -11.40 -10.18
C ASN A 61 7.62 -10.09 -9.41
N ALA A 62 8.33 -10.19 -8.28
CA ALA A 62 8.48 -9.15 -7.28
C ALA A 62 9.92 -8.69 -7.05
N ASP A 63 10.85 -9.04 -7.94
CA ASP A 63 12.26 -8.63 -7.86
C ASP A 63 12.39 -7.10 -7.95
N VAL A 64 11.63 -6.48 -8.85
CA VAL A 64 11.48 -5.02 -8.95
C VAL A 64 10.15 -4.58 -8.35
N LYS A 65 10.17 -3.93 -7.18
CA LYS A 65 8.98 -3.57 -6.39
C LYS A 65 7.97 -2.72 -7.17
N GLU A 66 8.44 -1.75 -7.95
CA GLU A 66 7.57 -0.84 -8.71
C GLU A 66 6.81 -1.57 -9.81
N ARG A 67 7.54 -2.35 -10.63
CA ARG A 67 6.94 -3.17 -11.69
C ARG A 67 5.95 -4.19 -11.12
N ALA A 68 6.30 -4.84 -10.02
CA ALA A 68 5.43 -5.81 -9.36
C ALA A 68 4.09 -5.18 -8.93
N ARG A 69 4.13 -3.98 -8.35
CA ARG A 69 2.93 -3.24 -7.93
C ARG A 69 2.08 -2.83 -9.14
N LEU A 70 2.69 -2.25 -10.16
CA LEU A 70 1.99 -1.82 -11.37
C LEU A 70 1.34 -3.01 -12.10
N ASN A 71 2.07 -4.11 -12.26
CA ASN A 71 1.54 -5.33 -12.89
C ASN A 71 0.38 -5.93 -12.09
N CYS A 72 0.50 -5.99 -10.75
CA CYS A 72 -0.58 -6.48 -9.90
C CYS A 72 -1.84 -5.62 -10.03
N ILE A 73 -1.71 -4.30 -9.93
CA ILE A 73 -2.84 -3.36 -10.06
C ILE A 73 -3.46 -3.46 -11.45
N SER A 74 -2.64 -3.45 -12.50
CA SER A 74 -3.11 -3.55 -13.88
C SER A 74 -3.87 -4.85 -14.13
N HIS A 75 -3.33 -5.98 -13.69
CA HIS A 75 -3.99 -7.27 -13.82
C HIS A 75 -5.33 -7.31 -13.07
N MET A 76 -5.38 -6.79 -11.84
CA MET A 76 -6.61 -6.73 -11.06
C MET A 76 -7.69 -5.88 -11.76
N LEU A 77 -7.31 -4.70 -12.26
CA LEU A 77 -8.24 -3.81 -12.98
C LEU A 77 -8.76 -4.43 -14.28
N GLN A 78 -7.97 -5.26 -14.97
CA GLN A 78 -8.44 -5.99 -16.16
C GLN A 78 -9.49 -7.05 -15.85
N LYS A 79 -9.51 -7.59 -14.63
CA LYS A 79 -10.47 -8.62 -14.21
C LYS A 79 -11.78 -8.06 -13.68
N VAL A 80 -11.76 -6.84 -13.15
CA VAL A 80 -12.94 -6.17 -12.61
C VAL A 80 -13.51 -5.24 -13.67
N PRO A 81 -14.74 -5.43 -14.17
CA PRO A 81 -15.34 -4.49 -15.09
C PRO A 81 -15.59 -3.16 -14.37
N TYR A 82 -14.82 -2.14 -14.71
CA TYR A 82 -14.99 -0.78 -14.19
C TYR A 82 -15.36 0.18 -15.32
N HIS A 83 -16.14 1.20 -14.98
CA HIS A 83 -16.55 2.24 -15.91
C HIS A 83 -16.33 3.60 -15.24
N ALA A 84 -16.20 4.64 -16.07
CA ALA A 84 -16.14 6.00 -15.55
C ALA A 84 -17.46 6.36 -14.87
N VAL A 85 -17.40 6.68 -13.58
CA VAL A 85 -18.55 7.18 -12.83
C VAL A 85 -18.55 8.70 -12.89
N LYS A 86 -19.64 9.29 -13.39
CA LYS A 86 -19.83 10.73 -13.32
C LYS A 86 -20.16 11.11 -11.87
N LEU A 87 -19.24 11.77 -11.19
CA LEU A 87 -19.48 12.30 -9.85
C LEU A 87 -20.60 13.35 -9.92
N PRO A 88 -21.53 13.38 -8.96
CA PRO A 88 -22.55 14.42 -8.90
C PRO A 88 -21.87 15.78 -8.72
N GLU A 89 -22.38 16.80 -9.42
CA GLU A 89 -21.93 18.17 -9.19
C GLU A 89 -22.26 18.58 -7.75
N ILE A 90 -21.22 18.91 -6.97
CA ILE A 90 -21.39 19.50 -5.65
C ILE A 90 -21.72 20.97 -5.85
N LYS A 91 -23.01 21.31 -5.77
CA LYS A 91 -23.45 22.71 -5.80
C LYS A 91 -23.32 23.29 -4.40
N PHE A 92 -22.31 24.12 -4.20
CA PHE A 92 -22.28 24.98 -3.03
C PHE A 92 -23.39 26.03 -3.17
N GLY A 93 -24.39 25.96 -2.29
CA GLY A 93 -25.35 27.05 -2.14
C GLY A 93 -24.66 28.33 -1.67
N LYS A 94 -25.36 29.47 -1.75
CA LYS A 94 -24.86 30.71 -1.13
C LYS A 94 -24.66 30.45 0.37
N ARG A 95 -23.50 30.83 0.90
CA ARG A 95 -23.23 30.78 2.34
C ARG A 95 -24.32 31.58 3.06
N LYS A 96 -24.87 31.03 4.15
CA LYS A 96 -25.78 31.78 5.03
C LYS A 96 -25.10 33.08 5.46
N LYS A 97 -25.82 34.20 5.37
CA LYS A 97 -25.30 35.47 5.90
C LYS A 97 -25.04 35.31 7.40
N ILE A 98 -23.99 35.95 7.87
CA ILE A 98 -23.71 36.03 9.30
C ILE A 98 -24.96 36.65 9.97
N PRO A 99 -25.53 36.01 11.00
CA PRO A 99 -26.62 36.58 11.76
C PRO A 99 -26.25 37.96 12.31
N SER A 100 -27.20 38.91 12.36
CA SER A 100 -26.92 40.28 12.81
C SER A 100 -26.48 40.37 14.27
N ASP A 101 -26.82 39.37 15.06
CA ASP A 101 -26.46 39.17 16.46
C ASP A 101 -25.07 38.54 16.66
N TYR A 102 -24.43 38.05 15.59
CA TYR A 102 -23.10 37.46 15.67
C TYR A 102 -22.00 38.47 15.28
N VAL A 103 -21.27 38.95 16.29
CA VAL A 103 -20.04 39.73 16.11
C VAL A 103 -18.86 38.79 16.32
N ARG A 104 -18.02 38.62 15.29
CA ARG A 104 -16.78 37.85 15.42
C ARG A 104 -15.81 38.60 16.35
N PRO A 105 -15.18 37.93 17.34
CA PRO A 105 -14.14 38.55 18.16
C PRO A 105 -13.01 39.12 17.28
N PRO A 106 -12.42 40.25 17.66
CA PRO A 106 -11.32 40.85 16.90
C PRO A 106 -10.16 39.86 16.78
N MET A 107 -9.45 39.87 15.64
CA MET A 107 -8.34 38.95 15.40
C MET A 107 -7.23 39.09 16.46
N SER A 108 -7.08 40.28 17.05
CA SER A 108 -6.13 40.58 18.13
C SER A 108 -6.43 39.85 19.45
N SER A 109 -7.64 39.34 19.66
CA SER A 109 -7.96 38.54 20.86
C SER A 109 -7.61 37.06 20.70
N GLN A 110 -7.04 36.66 19.56
CA GLN A 110 -6.69 35.28 19.26
C GLN A 110 -5.17 35.13 19.22
N ASN A 111 -4.67 34.03 19.78
CA ASN A 111 -3.26 33.65 19.61
C ASN A 111 -3.09 33.07 18.20
N ILE A 112 -2.51 33.87 17.31
CA ILE A 112 -2.27 33.47 15.92
C ILE A 112 -0.86 32.89 15.81
N VAL A 113 -0.72 31.77 15.10
CA VAL A 113 0.58 31.20 14.76
C VAL A 113 1.27 32.15 13.77
N PRO A 114 2.52 32.59 14.02
CA PRO A 114 3.21 33.49 13.10
C PRO A 114 3.39 32.84 11.73
N ASP A 115 3.20 33.63 10.67
CA ASP A 115 3.48 33.19 9.31
C ASP A 115 4.98 33.38 9.03
N TYR A 116 5.67 32.30 8.68
CA TYR A 116 7.13 32.25 8.56
C TYR A 116 7.60 32.09 7.10
N PHE A 117 6.70 31.97 6.13
CA PHE A 117 7.02 31.70 4.72
C PHE A 117 6.40 32.72 3.77
#